data_AF-A0AAD6ZKV3-F1
#
_entry.id   AF-A0AAD6ZKV3-F1
#
_cell.length_a   1.000
_cell.length_b   1.000
_cell.length_c   1.000
_cell.angle_alpha   90.00
_cell.angle_beta   90.00
_cell.angle_gamma   90.00
#
_symmetry.space_group_name_H-M   'P 1'
#
loop_
_entity.id
_entity.type
_entity.pdbx_description
1 polymer ?
#
loop_
_entity_poly.entity_id
_entity_poly.type
_entity_poly.pdbx_seq_one_letter_code
_entity_poly.pdbx_strand_id
1 'polypeptide(L)'
;IVEVIKAAFAEATALQFHLTPFRRFRTSAADGEERVYDEVHASEAWVAEHEKLQRSPGEGMCKLRVIAGLMWWSDSTRLANFGTVKAWPLYTYFTNLWKYVRARPTSGA
;
A
#
# COMPACT_ATOMS: atom_id res chain seq x y z
N ILE A 1 -1.53 -14.72 -5.94
CA ILE A 1 -1.09 -13.40 -5.44
C ILE A 1 0.22 -12.92 -6.07
N VAL A 2 1.27 -13.74 -6.17
CA VAL A 2 2.55 -13.32 -6.81
C VAL A 2 2.35 -12.73 -8.21
N GLU A 3 1.53 -13.37 -9.05
CA GLU A 3 1.23 -12.86 -10.39
C GLU A 3 0.47 -11.51 -10.38
N VAL A 4 -0.38 -11.28 -9.38
CA VAL A 4 -1.06 -9.98 -9.19
C VAL A 4 -0.05 -8.89 -8.82
N ILE A 5 0.93 -9.22 -7.97
CA ILE A 5 2.01 -8.30 -7.61
C ILE A 5 2.85 -7.98 -8.85
N LYS A 6 3.26 -8.99 -9.63
CA LYS A 6 4.01 -8.77 -10.87
C LYS A 6 3.24 -7.90 -11.86
N ALA A 7 1.96 -8.18 -12.06
CA ALA A 7 1.09 -7.41 -12.95
C ALA A 7 1.00 -5.94 -12.49
N ALA A 8 0.71 -5.70 -11.21
CA ALA A 8 0.58 -4.34 -10.67
C ALA A 8 1.88 -3.52 -10.80
N PHE A 9 3.04 -4.15 -10.68
CA PHE A 9 4.34 -3.48 -10.87
C PHE A 9 4.75 -3.33 -12.34
N ALA A 10 4.06 -4.01 -13.27
CA ALA A 10 4.29 -3.89 -14.72
C ALA A 10 3.33 -2.87 -15.39
N GLU A 11 2.24 -2.49 -14.72
CA GLU A 11 1.27 -1.52 -15.23
C GLU A 11 1.75 -0.06 -15.12
N ALA A 12 1.15 0.82 -15.92
CA ALA A 12 1.47 2.25 -15.90
C ALA A 12 1.19 2.93 -14.54
N THR A 13 0.25 2.39 -13.77
CA THR A 13 -0.08 2.83 -12.39
C THR A 13 1.09 2.61 -11.42
N ALA A 14 2.03 1.70 -11.71
CA ALA A 14 3.23 1.48 -10.91
C ALA A 14 4.10 2.75 -10.80
N LEU A 15 4.02 3.68 -11.77
CA LEU A 15 4.73 4.96 -11.72
C LEU A 15 4.28 5.85 -10.55
N GLN A 16 3.10 5.60 -10.00
CA GLN A 16 2.56 6.32 -8.84
C GLN A 16 2.90 5.64 -7.51
N PHE A 17 3.63 4.53 -7.53
CA PHE A 17 3.98 3.79 -6.33
C PHE A 17 5.07 4.51 -5.54
N HIS A 18 4.82 4.65 -4.24
CA HIS A 18 5.84 5.00 -3.27
C HIS A 18 6.66 3.76 -2.93
N LEU A 19 7.90 3.75 -3.44
CA LEU A 19 8.85 2.66 -3.26
C LEU A 19 9.82 2.92 -2.10
N THR A 20 10.05 4.20 -1.78
CA THR A 20 10.92 4.64 -0.70
C THR A 20 10.07 5.22 0.43
N PRO A 21 10.29 4.79 1.69
CA PRO A 21 9.59 5.37 2.82
C PRO A 21 10.00 6.81 3.10
N PHE A 22 9.14 7.53 3.79
CA PHE A 22 9.42 8.85 4.32
C PHE A 22 8.74 9.04 5.68
N ARG A 23 9.17 10.06 6.42
CA ARG A 23 8.49 10.50 7.64
C ARG A 23 7.88 11.87 7.35
N ARG A 24 6.61 12.07 7.69
CA ARG A 24 5.92 13.34 7.45
C ARG A 24 5.72 14.08 8.76
N PHE A 25 6.09 15.35 8.78
CA PHE A 25 5.91 16.21 9.94
C PHE A 25 5.06 17.43 9.57
N ARG A 26 4.25 17.89 10.52
CA ARG A 26 3.50 19.15 10.44
C ARG A 26 4.16 20.13 11.39
N THR A 27 4.54 21.30 10.89
CA THR A 27 5.08 22.38 11.71
C THR A 27 4.01 23.46 11.93
N SER A 28 3.85 23.88 13.19
CA SER A 28 3.01 25.00 13.62
C SER A 28 3.86 25.97 14.42
N ALA A 29 3.72 27.27 14.18
CA ALA A 29 4.45 28.29 14.94
C ALA A 29 4.09 28.28 16.44
N ALA A 30 2.89 27.79 16.79
CA ALA A 30 2.44 27.71 18.18
C ALA A 30 2.78 26.36 18.85
N ASP A 31 2.70 25.26 18.09
CA ASP A 31 2.69 23.90 18.65
C ASP A 31 3.97 23.09 18.35
N GLY A 32 4.90 23.67 17.59
CA GLY A 32 6.14 23.00 17.21
C GLY A 32 5.97 22.01 16.05
N GLU A 33 6.81 20.96 16.03
CA GLU A 33 6.79 19.90 15.02
C GLU A 33 6.03 18.67 15.52
N GLU A 34 5.02 18.22 14.78
CA GLU A 34 4.20 17.05 15.10
C GLU A 34 4.34 15.97 14.01
N ARG A 35 4.43 14.71 14.42
CA ARG A 35 4.49 13.56 13.50
C ARG A 35 3.11 13.27 12.91
N VAL A 36 3.01 13.23 11.58
CA VAL A 36 1.79 12.88 10.86
C VAL A 36 1.81 11.39 10.47
N TYR A 37 0.70 10.70 10.76
CA TYR A 37 0.48 9.29 10.40
C TYR A 37 -0.72 9.19 9.45
N ASP A 38 -0.46 9.16 8.14
CA ASP A 38 -1.53 9.22 7.14
C ASP A 38 -1.47 8.15 6.05
N GLU A 39 -0.27 7.65 5.75
CA GLU A 39 -0.03 6.57 4.78
C GLU A 39 0.83 5.47 5.37
N VAL A 40 0.61 4.23 4.94
CA VAL A 40 1.33 3.06 5.46
C VAL A 40 2.82 3.14 5.14
N HIS A 41 3.17 3.57 3.92
CA HIS A 41 4.56 3.76 3.51
C HIS A 41 5.27 4.94 4.21
N ALA A 42 4.53 5.74 5.00
CA ALA A 42 5.07 6.78 5.88
C ALA A 42 5.15 6.35 7.37
N SER A 43 4.72 5.12 7.68
CA SER A 43 4.69 4.58 9.04
C SER A 43 6.07 4.13 9.49
N GLU A 44 6.29 4.13 10.81
CA GLU A 44 7.52 3.61 11.41
C GLU A 44 7.74 2.12 11.10
N ALA A 45 6.65 1.33 11.05
CA ALA A 45 6.73 -0.09 10.71
C ALA A 45 7.29 -0.30 9.30
N TRP A 46 6.84 0.50 8.33
CA TRP A 46 7.35 0.42 6.97
C TRP A 46 8.81 0.87 6.88
N VAL A 47 9.18 1.95 7.56
CA VAL A 47 10.58 2.43 7.62
C VAL A 47 11.48 1.33 8.17
N ALA A 48 11.09 0.70 9.28
CA ALA A 48 11.86 -0.37 9.92
C ALA A 48 12.02 -1.61 9.02
N GLU A 49 10.93 -2.07 8.40
CA GLU A 49 11.01 -3.20 7.47
C GLU A 49 11.81 -2.85 6.21
N HIS A 50 11.73 -1.60 5.73
CA HIS A 50 12.51 -1.17 4.58
C HIS A 50 14.01 -1.18 4.91
N GLU A 51 14.40 -0.66 6.08
CA GLU A 51 15.79 -0.73 6.55
C GLU A 51 16.28 -2.17 6.70
N LYS A 52 15.45 -3.05 7.27
CA LYS A 52 15.77 -4.47 7.41
C LYS A 52 15.97 -5.14 6.04
N LEU A 53 15.13 -4.83 5.07
CA LEU A 53 15.27 -5.28 3.68
C LEU A 53 16.55 -4.74 3.04
N GLN A 54 16.93 -3.48 3.29
CA GLN A 54 18.18 -2.94 2.75
C GLN A 54 19.42 -3.53 3.41
N ARG A 55 19.35 -3.92 4.68
CA ARG A 55 20.46 -4.56 5.40
C ARG A 55 20.61 -6.06 5.10
N SER A 56 19.60 -6.71 4.52
CA SER A 56 19.71 -8.12 4.16
C SER A 56 20.78 -8.33 3.07
N PRO A 57 21.36 -9.54 2.94
CA PRO A 57 22.23 -9.86 1.82
C PRO A 57 21.53 -9.59 0.50
N GLY A 58 22.25 -8.99 -0.46
CA GLY A 58 21.71 -8.75 -1.79
C GLY A 58 21.42 -10.06 -2.53
N GLU A 59 20.29 -10.13 -3.23
CA GLU A 59 19.97 -11.24 -4.11
C GLU A 59 20.54 -10.98 -5.51
N GLY A 60 21.70 -11.57 -5.80
CA GLY A 60 22.30 -11.57 -7.14
C GLY A 60 22.50 -10.16 -7.73
N MET A 61 21.93 -9.93 -8.92
CA MET A 61 22.05 -8.65 -9.64
C MET A 61 20.95 -7.63 -9.28
N CYS A 62 20.09 -7.92 -8.31
CA CYS A 62 18.96 -7.08 -7.97
C CYS A 62 19.42 -5.84 -7.19
N LYS A 63 19.53 -4.70 -7.89
CA LYS A 63 20.01 -3.43 -7.29
C LYS A 63 18.95 -2.69 -6.49
N LEU A 64 17.67 -2.88 -6.83
CA LEU A 64 16.55 -2.19 -6.20
C LEU A 64 15.67 -3.20 -5.46
N ARG A 65 15.65 -3.10 -4.13
CA ARG A 65 14.79 -3.89 -3.26
C ARG A 65 13.77 -2.96 -2.61
N VAL A 66 12.50 -3.30 -2.73
CA VAL A 66 11.39 -2.45 -2.29
C VAL A 66 10.35 -3.30 -1.58
N ILE A 67 9.57 -2.67 -0.72
CA ILE A 67 8.43 -3.31 -0.05
C ILE A 67 7.20 -3.15 -0.94
N ALA A 68 6.56 -4.26 -1.27
CA ALA A 68 5.23 -4.28 -1.85
C ALA A 68 4.21 -4.54 -0.73
N GLY A 69 3.46 -3.51 -0.36
CA GLY A 69 2.52 -3.61 0.75
C GLY A 69 1.09 -3.88 0.26
N LEU A 70 0.46 -4.90 0.82
CA LEU A 70 -0.86 -5.38 0.44
C LEU A 70 -1.86 -5.10 1.58
N MET A 71 -3.00 -4.53 1.24
CA MET A 71 -4.13 -4.26 2.13
C MET A 71 -5.30 -5.15 1.74
N TRP A 72 -5.74 -6.02 2.64
CA TRP A 72 -6.79 -7.01 2.39
C TRP A 72 -8.10 -6.64 3.08
N TRP A 73 -9.21 -6.81 2.38
CA TRP A 73 -10.55 -6.54 2.89
C TRP A 73 -11.51 -7.64 2.45
N SER A 74 -12.50 -7.93 3.29
CA SER A 74 -13.61 -8.79 2.92
C SER A 74 -14.87 -8.31 3.61
N ASP A 75 -15.90 -8.03 2.82
CA ASP A 75 -17.23 -7.67 3.28
C ASP A 75 -18.27 -8.63 2.70
N SER A 76 -19.39 -8.78 3.41
CA SER A 76 -20.43 -9.70 2.96
C SER A 76 -21.27 -9.08 1.85
N THR A 77 -21.27 -9.67 0.67
CA THR A 77 -22.12 -9.28 -0.45
C THR A 77 -23.35 -10.19 -0.54
N ARG A 78 -24.54 -9.59 -0.64
CA ARG A 78 -25.79 -10.34 -0.85
C ARG A 78 -25.96 -10.67 -2.34
N LEU A 79 -25.88 -11.95 -2.69
CA LEU A 79 -25.89 -12.43 -4.08
C LEU A 79 -27.30 -12.50 -4.71
N ALA A 80 -28.37 -12.53 -3.91
CA ALA A 80 -29.74 -12.67 -4.40
C ALA A 80 -30.75 -11.84 -3.57
N ASN A 81 -31.78 -11.32 -4.24
CA ASN A 81 -32.90 -10.62 -3.58
C ASN A 81 -33.68 -11.55 -2.64
N PHE A 82 -33.74 -12.85 -2.97
CA PHE A 82 -34.38 -13.88 -2.16
C PHE A 82 -33.33 -14.94 -1.74
N GLY A 83 -33.27 -15.23 -0.44
CA GLY A 83 -32.28 -16.12 0.16
C GLY A 83 -31.31 -15.40 1.10
N THR A 84 -30.71 -16.16 2.03
CA THR A 84 -29.75 -15.69 3.05
C THR A 84 -28.29 -15.93 2.65
N VAL A 85 -28.04 -16.35 1.40
CA VAL A 85 -26.71 -16.68 0.92
C VAL A 85 -25.88 -15.40 0.76
N LYS A 86 -24.72 -15.37 1.44
CA LYS A 86 -23.75 -14.28 1.41
C LYS A 86 -22.49 -14.76 0.70
N ALA A 87 -21.99 -13.97 -0.24
CA ALA A 87 -20.61 -14.08 -0.71
C ALA A 87 -19.70 -13.22 0.16
N TRP A 88 -18.43 -13.59 0.21
CA TRP A 88 -17.37 -12.86 0.90
C TRP A 88 -16.24 -12.63 -0.08
N PRO A 89 -16.40 -11.69 -1.03
CA PRO A 89 -15.31 -11.31 -1.91
C PRO A 89 -14.10 -10.85 -1.11
N LEU A 90 -12.92 -11.17 -1.63
CA LEU A 90 -11.64 -10.73 -1.09
C LEU A 90 -11.10 -9.63 -2.01
N TYR A 91 -10.89 -8.45 -1.46
CA TYR A 91 -10.34 -7.30 -2.16
C TYR A 91 -8.94 -7.01 -1.68
N THR A 92 -8.10 -6.50 -2.58
CA THR A 92 -6.71 -6.16 -2.28
C THR A 92 -6.36 -4.81 -2.87
N TYR A 93 -5.73 -3.95 -2.07
CA TYR A 93 -5.11 -2.72 -2.54
C TYR A 93 -3.61 -2.70 -2.28
N PHE A 94 -2.87 -2.01 -3.15
CA PHE A 94 -1.47 -1.71 -2.92
C PHE A 94 -1.34 -0.46 -2.04
N THR A 95 -0.73 -0.62 -0.88
CA THR A 95 -0.44 0.48 0.06
C THR A 95 0.67 1.41 -0.41
N ASN A 96 1.39 1.01 -1.45
CA ASN A 96 2.35 1.84 -2.17
C ASN A 96 1.68 3.02 -2.87
N LEU A 97 0.38 2.94 -3.16
CA LEU A 97 -0.40 4.06 -3.68
C LEU A 97 -0.93 4.93 -2.54
N TRP A 98 -1.03 6.22 -2.79
CA TRP A 98 -1.73 7.13 -1.89
C TRP A 98 -3.19 6.72 -1.72
N LYS A 99 -3.74 6.97 -0.53
CA LYS A 99 -5.18 6.82 -0.29
C LYS A 99 -6.04 7.60 -1.28
N TYR A 100 -5.55 8.75 -1.76
CA TYR A 100 -6.28 9.55 -2.75
C TYR A 100 -6.36 8.91 -4.13
N VAL A 101 -5.35 8.15 -4.56
CA VAL A 101 -5.42 7.41 -5.83
C VAL A 101 -6.35 6.21 -5.68
N ARG A 102 -6.23 5.47 -4.56
CA ARG A 102 -7.10 4.34 -4.23
C ARG A 102 -8.58 4.74 -4.10
N ALA A 103 -8.85 5.91 -3.53
CA ALA A 103 -10.21 6.40 -3.33
C ALA A 103 -10.84 7.04 -4.58
N ARG A 104 -10.11 7.16 -5.70
CA ARG A 104 -10.64 7.72 -6.96
C ARG A 104 -11.23 6.58 -7.80
N PRO A 105 -12.56 6.54 -8.06
CA PRO A 105 -13.16 5.46 -8.84
C PRO A 105 -12.60 5.32 -10.27
N THR A 106 -12.08 6.41 -10.84
CA THR A 106 -11.53 6.45 -12.19
C THR A 106 -10.05 6.06 -12.27
N SER A 107 -9.38 5.78 -11.15
CA SER A 107 -7.94 5.47 -11.16
C SER A 107 -7.65 4.03 -11.60
N GLY A 108 -8.64 3.14 -11.50
CA GLY A 108 -8.46 1.70 -11.73
C GLY A 108 -7.59 1.01 -10.67
N ALA A 109 -7.32 1.69 -9.54
CA ALA A 109 -6.50 1.19 -8.43
C ALA A 109 -7.27 0.30 -7.45
#